data_AF-A0A2D8D345-F1
#
_entry.id   AF-A0A2D8D345-F1
#
_cell.length_a   1.000
_cell.length_b   1.000
_cell.length_c   1.000
_cell.angle_alpha   90.00
_cell.angle_beta   90.00
_cell.angle_gamma   90.00
#
_symmetry.space_group_name_H-M   'P 1'
#
loop_
_entity.id
_entity.type
_entity.pdbx_description
1 polymer ?
#
loop_
_entity_poly.entity_id
_entity_poly.type
_entity_poly.pdbx_seq_one_letter_code
_entity_poly.pdbx_strand_id
1 'polypeptide(L)' 'MRQSTDGVPENAANRNAGTSPLSEQLQAIADALGQIRYGVIQLTVHDGRLMQLDITERRRFA' A
#
# COMPACT_ATOMS: atom_id res chain seq x y z
N MET A 1 -45.76 13.76 -21.50
CA MET A 1 -45.44 12.32 -21.43
C MET A 1 -44.00 12.13 -21.90
N ARG A 2 -43.13 11.67 -20.98
CA ARG A 2 -41.92 10.83 -21.15
C ARG A 2 -40.85 11.24 -22.17
N GLN A 3 -39.78 11.86 -21.67
CA GLN A 3 -38.35 11.46 -21.82
C GLN A 3 -37.65 12.07 -20.57
N SER A 4 -37.44 11.40 -19.43
CA SER A 4 -36.68 10.17 -19.15
C SER A 4 -35.27 10.22 -19.76
N THR A 5 -34.45 11.18 -19.32
CA THR A 5 -33.00 10.97 -19.31
C THR A 5 -32.69 10.03 -18.16
N ASP A 6 -32.64 8.75 -18.53
CA ASP A 6 -32.19 7.60 -17.77
C ASP A 6 -30.86 7.89 -17.09
N GLY A 7 -30.73 7.41 -15.85
CA GLY A 7 -29.62 7.72 -14.96
C GLY A 7 -28.26 7.39 -15.58
N VAL A 8 -27.27 8.22 -15.23
CA VAL A 8 -25.87 7.92 -15.49
C VAL A 8 -25.27 7.26 -14.24
N PRO A 9 -25.19 5.92 -14.13
CA PRO A 9 -24.27 5.28 -13.21
C PRO A 9 -22.93 5.04 -13.93
N GLU A 10 -22.19 6.11 -14.19
CA GLU A 10 -20.83 6.05 -14.77
C GLU A 10 -19.78 5.60 -13.74
N ASN A 11 -20.08 5.76 -12.45
CA ASN A 11 -19.15 5.42 -11.37
C ASN A 11 -19.24 3.92 -10.96
N ALA A 12 -19.23 3.03 -11.95
CA ALA A 12 -19.25 1.58 -11.73
C ALA A 12 -17.92 0.90 -12.11
N ALA A 13 -16.99 1.63 -12.73
CA ALA A 13 -15.76 1.10 -13.31
C ALA A 13 -14.49 1.32 -12.46
N ASN A 14 -14.56 2.04 -11.33
CA ASN A 14 -13.46 2.04 -10.35
C ASN A 14 -13.53 0.85 -9.37
N ARG A 15 -14.07 -0.28 -9.83
CA ARG A 15 -14.03 -1.58 -9.12
C ARG A 15 -12.70 -2.32 -9.33
N ASN A 16 -11.70 -1.68 -9.91
CA ASN A 16 -10.31 -2.09 -9.78
C ASN A 16 -9.74 -1.63 -8.42
N ALA A 17 -10.46 -1.92 -7.33
CA ALA A 17 -9.85 -2.15 -6.03
C ALA A 17 -9.24 -3.56 -5.99
N GLY A 18 -8.63 -3.98 -7.10
CA GLY A 18 -7.77 -5.15 -7.13
C GLY A 18 -6.50 -4.71 -6.42
N THR A 19 -6.24 -5.32 -5.26
CA THR A 19 -5.02 -5.17 -4.48
C THR A 19 -3.82 -5.12 -5.42
N SER A 20 -3.39 -3.91 -5.78
CA SER A 20 -2.21 -3.77 -6.60
C SER A 20 -1.06 -4.25 -5.72
N PRO A 21 -0.12 -5.05 -6.23
CA PRO A 21 0.98 -5.56 -5.40
C PRO A 21 1.73 -4.42 -4.70
N LEU A 22 1.74 -3.22 -5.30
CA LEU A 22 2.27 -2.00 -4.69
C LEU A 22 1.52 -1.58 -3.41
N SER A 23 0.19 -1.66 -3.39
CA SER A 23 -0.60 -1.32 -2.19
C SER A 23 -0.32 -2.26 -1.02
N GLU A 24 -0.11 -3.56 -1.27
CA GLU A 24 0.25 -4.53 -0.23
C GLU A 24 1.67 -4.26 0.32
N GLN A 25 2.62 -3.96 -0.58
CA GLN A 25 3.99 -3.59 -0.22
C GLN A 25 4.04 -2.31 0.62
N LEU A 26 3.28 -1.29 0.23
CA LEU A 26 3.18 -0.04 0.98
C LEU A 26 2.54 -0.26 2.36
N GLN A 27 1.53 -1.13 2.46
CA GLN A 27 0.93 -1.47 3.74
C GLN A 27 1.95 -2.17 4.66
N ALA A 28 2.74 -3.12 4.13
CA ALA A 28 3.77 -3.79 4.91
C ALA A 28 4.84 -2.82 5.44
N ILE A 29 5.23 -1.81 4.66
CA ILE A 29 6.13 -0.75 5.09
C ILE A 29 5.49 0.12 6.18
N ALA A 30 4.21 0.50 6.02
CA ALA A 30 3.49 1.29 7.00
C ALA A 30 3.34 0.56 8.35
N ASP A 31 3.02 -0.73 8.32
CA ASP A 31 2.92 -1.57 9.51
C ASP A 31 4.28 -1.70 10.21
N ALA A 32 5.36 -1.90 9.45
CA ALA A 32 6.72 -1.95 9.99
C ALA A 32 7.12 -0.65 10.71
N LEU A 33 6.81 0.50 10.10
CA LEU A 33 7.05 1.82 10.69
C LEU A 33 6.23 2.04 11.97
N GLY A 34 5.00 1.50 12.03
CA GLY A 34 4.15 1.59 13.22
C GLY A 34 4.61 0.72 14.39
N GLN A 35 5.24 -0.43 14.11
CA GLN A 35 5.67 -1.38 15.14
C GLN A 35 7.06 -1.05 15.71
N ILE A 36 7.98 -0.55 14.88
CA ILE A 36 9.36 -0.34 15.29
C ILE A 36 9.49 0.90 16.20
N ARG A 37 10.03 0.70 17.41
CA ARG A 37 10.31 1.84 18.32
C ARG A 37 11.63 2.52 18.02
N TYR A 38 12.65 1.72 17.68
CA TYR A 38 13.97 2.19 17.29
C TYR A 38 14.68 1.09 16.50
N GLY A 39 15.20 1.45 15.33
CA GLY A 39 15.91 0.52 14.48
C GLY A 39 16.12 1.07 13.09
N VAL A 40 16.30 0.18 12.13
CA VAL A 40 16.56 0.48 10.72
C VAL A 40 15.59 -0.33 9.87
N ILE A 41 14.95 0.32 8.90
CA ILE A 41 14.21 -0.35 7.84
C ILE A 41 15.00 -0.18 6.56
N GLN A 42 15.33 -1.28 5.90
CA GLN A 42 16.01 -1.30 4.62
C GLN A 42 15.05 -1.78 3.54
N LEU A 43 14.95 -1.00 2.46
CA LEU A 43 14.10 -1.30 1.32
C LEU A 43 14.98 -1.54 0.10
N THR A 44 14.81 -2.69 -0.54
CA THR A 44 15.48 -2.98 -1.81
C THR A 44 14.48 -2.90 -2.94
N VAL A 45 14.73 -1.96 -3.86
CA VAL A 45 13.89 -1.71 -5.02
C VAL A 45 14.69 -2.04 -6.28
N HIS A 46 14.13 -2.88 -7.14
CA HIS A 46 14.65 -3.16 -8.48
C HIS A 46 13.53 -2.91 -9.49
N ASP A 47 13.84 -2.22 -10.59
CA ASP A 47 12.89 -1.93 -11.67
C ASP A 47 11.57 -1.28 -11.20
N GLY A 48 11.66 -0.40 -10.19
CA GLY A 48 10.50 0.27 -9.59
C GLY A 48 9.60 -0.63 -8.76
N ARG A 49 10.03 -1.86 -8.46
CA ARG A 49 9.31 -2.82 -7.61
C ARG A 49 10.09 -3.10 -6.34
N LEU A 50 9.39 -3.06 -5.21
CA LEU A 50 9.96 -3.49 -3.94
C LEU A 50 10.19 -5.01 -3.99
N MET A 51 11.43 -5.43 -3.89
CA MET A 51 11.81 -6.85 -3.86
C MET A 51 12.09 -7.33 -2.44
N GLN A 52 12.52 -6.42 -1.54
CA GLN A 52 12.86 -6.79 -0.17
C GLN A 52 12.55 -5.66 0.81
N LEU A 53 12.12 -6.06 2.00
CA LEU A 53 11.89 -5.21 3.17
C LEU A 53 12.54 -5.89 4.38
N ASP A 54 13.65 -5.35 4.87
CA ASP A 54 14.31 -5.82 6.08
C ASP A 54 14.05 -4.84 7.22
N ILE A 55 13.58 -5.36 8.36
CA ILE A 55 13.29 -4.57 9.56
C ILE A 55 14.26 -5.03 10.64
N THR A 56 15.13 -4.13 11.08
CA THR A 56 16.14 -4.41 12.11
C THR A 56 15.86 -3.56 13.34
N GLU A 57 15.41 -4.20 14.42
CA GLU A 57 15.30 -3.52 15.71
C GLU A 57 16.67 -3.44 16.39
N ARG A 58 17.05 -2.24 16.86
CA ARG A 58 18.29 -2.06 17.64
C ARG A 58 17.95 -1.69 19.06
N ARG A 59 18.10 -2.64 19.98
CA ARG A 59 18.05 -2.34 21.41
C ARG A 59 19.44 -1.96 21.89
N ARG A 60 19.61 -0.69 22.27
CA ARG A 60 20.79 -0.29 23.05
C ARG A 60 20.59 -0.75 24.48
N PHE A 61 21.34 -1.75 24.89
CA PHE A 61 21.51 -2.07 26.30
C PHE A 61 22.44 -0.99 26.87
N ALA A 62 21.95 -0.27 27.88
CA ALA A 62 22.73 0.71 28.63
C ALA A 62 23.39 0.02 29.82
#